data_AF-A0A7W0RVG7-F1
#
_entry.id   AF-A0A7W0RVG7-F1
#
_cell.length_a   1.000
_cell.length_b   1.000
_cell.length_c   1.000
_cell.angle_alpha   90.00
_cell.angle_beta   90.00
_cell.angle_gamma   90.00
#
_symmetry.space_group_name_H-M   'P 1'
#
loop_
_entity.id
_entity.type
_entity.pdbx_description
1 polymer ?
#
loop_
_entity_poly.entity_id
_entity_poly.type
_entity_poly.pdbx_seq_one_letter_code
_entity_poly.pdbx_strand_id
1 'polypeptide(L)'
;IPAFLRERTTLAAALAAMVEENEIRADLSPFERGLVAVAARNQGAFASIEEAVNGLYPNASKQKRQRLRTLAFFAEEMDGQFTAPEKLSFRQTDRIAAAISAGFGDLIRTALEESSLTDPDHQWALLQPILAEAEDHAARPEVSPNPGRPRRILRPRYALTIRRERTRDGWSLHFTGREATGAMMDVVLDEIERMYAPG
;
A
#
# COMPACT_ATOMS: atom_id res chain seq x y z
N ILE A 1 57.64 -9.98 4.95
CA ILE A 1 56.47 -9.10 5.22
C ILE A 1 55.26 -10.00 5.38
N PRO A 2 54.62 -10.09 6.57
CA PRO A 2 53.38 -10.84 6.71
C PRO A 2 52.28 -10.05 6.00
N ALA A 3 51.60 -10.66 5.04
CA ALA A 3 50.45 -10.08 4.38
C ALA A 3 49.23 -10.23 5.30
N PHE A 4 48.65 -9.12 5.75
CA PHE A 4 47.33 -9.12 6.36
C PHE A 4 46.30 -9.50 5.29
N LEU A 5 45.78 -10.73 5.37
CA LEU A 5 44.62 -11.15 4.59
C LEU A 5 43.41 -10.35 5.12
N ARG A 6 42.99 -9.33 4.36
CA ARG A 6 41.72 -8.67 4.58
C ARG A 6 40.63 -9.70 4.28
N GLU A 7 39.88 -10.14 5.29
CA GLU A 7 38.71 -10.99 5.08
C GLU A 7 37.80 -10.34 4.05
N ARG A 8 37.32 -11.10 3.06
CA ARG A 8 36.37 -10.58 2.09
C ARG A 8 35.08 -10.26 2.84
N THR A 9 34.82 -8.98 3.09
CA THR A 9 33.53 -8.53 3.65
C THR A 9 32.41 -9.03 2.74
N THR A 10 31.43 -9.74 3.31
CA THR A 10 30.25 -10.17 2.56
C THR A 10 29.42 -8.95 2.17
N LEU A 11 28.62 -9.05 1.09
CA LEU A 11 27.71 -7.97 0.70
C LEU A 11 26.79 -7.56 1.86
N ALA A 12 26.27 -8.53 2.61
CA ALA A 12 25.46 -8.30 3.80
C ALA A 12 26.19 -7.49 4.87
N ALA A 13 27.45 -7.83 5.18
CA ALA A 13 28.26 -7.11 6.17
C ALA A 13 28.62 -5.70 5.69
N ALA A 14 28.87 -5.51 4.40
CA ALA A 14 29.13 -4.19 3.82
C ALA A 14 27.88 -3.29 3.90
N LEU A 15 26.71 -3.82 3.54
CA LEU A 15 25.44 -3.09 3.61
C LEU A 15 25.06 -2.75 5.06
N ALA A 16 25.24 -3.68 6.01
CA ALA A 16 24.94 -3.42 7.42
C ALA A 16 25.81 -2.27 7.98
N ALA A 17 27.10 -2.25 7.66
CA ALA A 17 27.99 -1.17 8.07
C ALA A 17 27.60 0.20 7.46
N MET A 18 27.20 0.22 6.18
CA MET A 18 26.69 1.42 5.52
C MET A 18 25.39 1.93 6.15
N VAL A 19 24.47 1.02 6.47
CA VAL A 19 23.20 1.38 7.12
C VAL A 19 23.44 1.90 8.54
N GLU A 20 24.35 1.29 9.31
CA GLU A 20 24.70 1.75 10.65
C GLU A 20 25.27 3.19 10.64
N GLU A 21 26.13 3.50 9.66
CA GLU A 21 26.65 4.84 9.44
C GLU A 21 25.54 5.83 9.06
N ASN A 22 24.60 5.41 8.20
CA ASN A 22 23.44 6.22 7.80
C ASN A 22 22.46 6.47 8.94
N GLU A 23 22.21 5.51 9.83
CA GLU A 23 21.31 5.68 10.99
C GLU A 23 21.80 6.78 11.95
N ILE A 24 23.10 7.05 11.96
CA ILE A 24 23.74 8.08 12.79
C ILE A 24 23.77 9.44 12.07
N ARG A 25 23.82 9.44 10.73
CA ARG A 25 24.12 10.64 9.93
C ARG A 25 22.94 11.19 9.13
N ALA A 26 21.92 10.40 8.82
CA ALA A 26 20.84 10.77 7.91
C ALA A 26 19.47 10.47 8.50
N ASP A 27 18.57 11.47 8.45
CA ASP A 27 17.15 11.32 8.77
C ASP A 27 16.41 10.67 7.58
N LEU A 28 16.66 9.38 7.34
CA LEU A 28 15.87 8.61 6.38
C LEU A 28 14.40 8.60 6.81
N SER A 29 13.53 8.91 5.86
CA SER A 29 12.08 8.80 6.01
C SER A 29 11.67 7.33 6.28
N PRO A 30 10.46 7.10 6.82
CA PRO A 30 9.96 5.74 7.02
C PRO A 30 9.96 4.91 5.73
N PHE A 31 9.56 5.51 4.60
CA PHE A 31 9.54 4.82 3.31
C PHE A 31 10.94 4.40 2.85
N GLU A 32 11.93 5.29 2.92
CA GLU A 32 13.31 4.99 2.50
C GLU A 32 13.92 3.86 3.33
N ARG A 33 13.62 3.80 4.64
CA ARG A 33 14.06 2.70 5.51
C ARG A 33 13.49 1.35 5.06
N GLY A 34 12.25 1.33 4.57
CA GLY A 34 11.65 0.16 3.94
C GLY A 34 12.39 -0.26 2.67
N LEU A 35 12.67 0.71 1.78
CA LEU A 35 13.40 0.48 0.53
C LEU A 35 14.80 -0.10 0.74
N VAL A 36 15.52 0.29 1.78
CA VAL A 36 16.84 -0.28 2.10
C VAL A 36 16.75 -1.80 2.31
N ALA A 37 15.75 -2.29 3.06
CA ALA A 37 15.56 -3.72 3.28
C ALA A 37 15.16 -4.46 2.00
N VAL A 38 14.28 -3.86 1.19
CA VAL A 38 13.87 -4.39 -0.12
C VAL A 38 15.07 -4.47 -1.07
N ALA A 39 15.88 -3.41 -1.15
CA ALA A 39 17.07 -3.35 -1.99
C ALA A 39 18.11 -4.38 -1.59
N ALA A 40 18.37 -4.54 -0.29
CA ALA A 40 19.35 -5.53 0.21
C ALA A 40 18.94 -6.97 -0.15
N ARG A 41 17.65 -7.30 -0.05
CA ARG A 41 17.12 -8.58 -0.53
C ARG A 41 17.25 -8.71 -2.04
N ASN A 42 16.84 -7.70 -2.81
CA ASN A 42 16.88 -7.74 -4.29
C ASN A 42 18.30 -7.87 -4.85
N GLN A 43 19.31 -7.37 -4.14
CA GLN A 43 20.73 -7.53 -4.48
C GLN A 43 21.30 -8.90 -4.08
N GLY A 44 20.48 -9.79 -3.50
CA GLY A 44 20.90 -11.12 -3.06
C GLY A 44 21.73 -11.13 -1.77
N ALA A 45 21.77 -10.03 -1.02
CA ALA A 45 22.48 -9.98 0.26
C ALA A 45 21.78 -10.79 1.36
N PHE A 46 20.45 -10.92 1.26
CA PHE A 46 19.59 -11.66 2.18
C PHE A 46 18.49 -12.40 1.41
N ALA A 47 18.03 -13.55 1.91
CA ALA A 47 17.02 -14.35 1.20
C ALA A 47 15.60 -13.82 1.38
N SER A 48 15.36 -13.02 2.43
CA SER A 48 14.04 -12.44 2.73
C SER A 48 14.14 -11.05 3.33
N ILE A 49 13.01 -10.33 3.36
CA ILE A 49 12.90 -9.03 4.06
C ILE A 49 13.16 -9.20 5.57
N GLU A 50 12.72 -10.31 6.15
CA GLU A 50 12.95 -10.57 7.57
C GLU A 50 14.44 -10.71 7.89
N GLU A 51 15.16 -11.48 7.07
CA GLU A 51 16.61 -11.62 7.18
C GLU A 51 17.33 -10.30 6.94
N ALA A 52 16.91 -9.52 5.94
CA ALA A 52 17.46 -8.20 5.67
C ALA A 52 17.29 -7.26 6.87
N VAL A 53 16.11 -7.18 7.46
CA VAL A 53 15.87 -6.35 8.65
C VAL A 53 16.71 -6.82 9.85
N ASN A 54 16.83 -8.13 10.06
CA ASN A 54 17.63 -8.67 11.16
C ASN A 54 19.13 -8.40 10.96
N GLY A 55 19.64 -8.55 9.74
CA GLY A 55 21.06 -8.40 9.41
C GLY A 55 21.51 -6.95 9.28
N LEU A 56 20.67 -6.06 8.72
CA LEU A 56 20.98 -4.63 8.59
C LEU A 56 20.83 -3.86 9.91
N TYR A 57 19.98 -4.35 10.82
CA TYR A 57 19.70 -3.69 12.11
C TYR A 57 19.90 -4.65 13.30
N PRO A 58 21.12 -5.17 13.51
CA PRO A 58 21.39 -6.17 14.54
C PRO A 58 21.08 -5.66 15.95
N ASN A 59 21.34 -4.38 16.21
CA ASN A 59 21.13 -3.72 17.50
C ASN A 59 19.71 -3.14 17.69
N ALA A 60 18.81 -3.28 16.71
CA ALA A 60 17.45 -2.75 16.83
C ALA A 60 16.63 -3.52 17.87
N SER A 61 15.66 -2.84 18.50
CA SER A 61 14.68 -3.51 19.34
C SER A 61 13.72 -4.39 18.51
N LYS A 62 13.04 -5.35 19.15
CA LYS A 62 11.99 -6.15 18.49
C LYS A 62 10.92 -5.26 17.84
N GLN A 63 10.53 -4.17 18.53
CA GLN A 63 9.56 -3.21 18.02
C GLN A 63 10.10 -2.46 16.80
N LYS A 64 11.34 -1.98 16.82
CA LYS A 64 11.96 -1.29 15.67
C LYS A 64 12.04 -2.22 14.46
N ARG A 65 12.45 -3.48 14.64
CA ARG A 65 12.45 -4.48 13.57
C ARG A 65 11.05 -4.73 13.00
N GLN A 66 10.02 -4.82 13.84
CA GLN A 66 8.64 -4.98 13.36
C GLN A 66 8.22 -3.79 12.48
N ARG A 67 8.51 -2.56 12.91
CA ARG A 67 8.21 -1.36 12.11
C ARG A 67 8.94 -1.39 10.76
N LEU A 68 10.22 -1.75 10.74
CA LEU A 68 11.00 -1.85 9.51
C LEU A 68 10.44 -2.89 8.54
N ARG A 69 9.95 -4.03 9.04
CA ARG A 69 9.26 -5.03 8.19
C ARG A 69 7.97 -4.48 7.61
N THR A 70 7.15 -3.78 8.39
CA THR A 70 5.93 -3.12 7.89
C THR A 70 6.27 -2.09 6.80
N LEU A 71 7.31 -1.29 7.01
CA LEU A 71 7.77 -0.29 6.04
C LEU A 71 8.28 -0.94 4.74
N ALA A 72 9.04 -2.02 4.84
CA ALA A 72 9.53 -2.77 3.68
C ALA A 72 8.39 -3.44 2.90
N PHE A 73 7.41 -4.03 3.60
CA PHE A 73 6.21 -4.59 2.98
C PHE A 73 5.41 -3.51 2.23
N PHE A 74 5.17 -2.36 2.86
CA PHE A 74 4.52 -1.23 2.19
C PHE A 74 5.30 -0.77 0.95
N ALA A 75 6.62 -0.60 1.09
CA ALA A 75 7.46 -0.11 0.00
C ALA A 75 7.45 -1.06 -1.21
N GLU A 76 7.40 -2.37 -0.98
CA GLU A 76 7.28 -3.37 -2.04
C GLU A 76 5.91 -3.33 -2.73
N GLU A 77 4.82 -3.23 -1.95
CA GLU A 77 3.46 -3.31 -2.49
C GLU A 77 2.97 -2.03 -3.18
N MET A 78 3.58 -0.88 -2.85
CA MET A 78 3.11 0.45 -3.26
C MET A 78 4.19 1.28 -3.97
N ASP A 79 5.24 0.63 -4.48
CA ASP A 79 6.26 1.31 -5.27
C ASP A 79 5.64 2.02 -6.49
N GLY A 80 6.04 3.27 -6.69
CA GLY A 80 5.51 4.14 -7.76
C GLY A 80 4.05 4.60 -7.61
N GLN A 81 3.32 4.22 -6.54
CA GLN A 81 1.89 4.59 -6.39
C GLN A 81 1.68 5.98 -5.78
N PHE A 82 2.63 6.44 -4.96
CA PHE A 82 2.56 7.72 -4.27
C PHE A 82 3.51 8.74 -4.92
N THR A 83 3.10 9.99 -4.99
CA THR A 83 3.96 11.06 -5.55
C THR A 83 5.02 11.53 -4.57
N ALA A 84 4.77 11.44 -3.26
CA ALA A 84 5.74 11.79 -2.20
C ALA A 84 5.66 10.79 -1.03
N PRO A 85 5.99 9.50 -1.25
CA PRO A 85 5.90 8.47 -0.22
C PRO A 85 6.76 8.76 1.03
N GLU A 86 7.85 9.53 0.89
CA GLU A 86 8.72 9.97 1.97
C GLU A 86 8.02 10.89 2.99
N LYS A 87 6.91 11.53 2.59
CA LYS A 87 6.09 12.37 3.48
C LYS A 87 5.12 11.56 4.33
N LEU A 88 4.93 10.27 4.04
CA LEU A 88 4.05 9.42 4.84
C LEU A 88 4.67 9.13 6.20
N SER A 89 3.92 9.42 7.26
CA SER A 89 4.28 8.99 8.60
C SER A 89 4.23 7.47 8.73
N PHE A 90 4.92 6.93 9.74
CA PHE A 90 4.83 5.51 10.07
C PHE A 90 3.38 5.07 10.30
N ARG A 91 2.55 5.89 10.98
CA ARG A 91 1.15 5.57 11.25
C ARG A 91 0.34 5.46 9.95
N GLN A 92 0.57 6.34 8.98
CA GLN A 92 -0.11 6.26 7.67
C GLN A 92 0.30 4.99 6.93
N THR A 93 1.61 4.71 6.92
CA THR A 93 2.16 3.52 6.28
C THR A 93 1.62 2.22 6.89
N ASP A 94 1.56 2.15 8.22
CA ASP A 94 1.04 1.00 8.96
C ASP A 94 -0.44 0.74 8.65
N ARG A 95 -1.27 1.80 8.58
CA ARG A 95 -2.68 1.69 8.16
C ARG A 95 -2.81 1.14 6.74
N ILE A 96 -1.97 1.62 5.80
CA ILE A 96 -1.99 1.16 4.41
C ILE A 96 -1.54 -0.32 4.33
N ALA A 97 -0.45 -0.68 5.00
CA ALA A 97 0.05 -2.06 5.06
C ALA A 97 -1.00 -3.03 5.65
N ALA A 98 -1.69 -2.63 6.71
CA ALA A 98 -2.78 -3.40 7.29
C ALA A 98 -3.94 -3.59 6.30
N ALA A 99 -4.32 -2.52 5.58
CA ALA A 99 -5.38 -2.60 4.56
C ALA A 99 -5.00 -3.53 3.39
N ILE A 100 -3.76 -3.44 2.89
CA ILE A 100 -3.25 -4.35 1.84
C ILE A 100 -3.34 -5.80 2.32
N SER A 101 -2.89 -6.08 3.55
CA SER A 101 -2.95 -7.41 4.15
C SER A 101 -4.39 -7.93 4.31
N ALA A 102 -5.36 -7.02 4.47
CA ALA A 102 -6.79 -7.33 4.50
C ALA A 102 -7.44 -7.47 3.11
N GLY A 103 -6.66 -7.42 2.02
CA GLY A 103 -7.12 -7.57 0.65
C GLY A 103 -7.58 -6.28 -0.04
N PHE A 104 -7.25 -5.12 0.51
CA PHE A 104 -7.62 -3.81 -0.07
C PHE A 104 -6.57 -3.25 -1.05
N GLY A 105 -5.50 -3.99 -1.35
CA GLY A 105 -4.39 -3.51 -2.20
C GLY A 105 -4.83 -3.09 -3.62
N ASP A 106 -5.64 -3.89 -4.31
CA ASP A 106 -6.16 -3.54 -5.64
C ASP A 106 -7.05 -2.28 -5.59
N LEU A 107 -7.82 -2.12 -4.50
CA LEU A 107 -8.69 -0.96 -4.30
C LEU A 107 -7.91 0.32 -4.09
N ILE A 108 -6.83 0.26 -3.31
CA ILE A 108 -5.92 1.39 -3.08
C ILE A 108 -5.27 1.82 -4.39
N ARG A 109 -4.66 0.88 -5.13
CA ARG A 109 -4.01 1.19 -6.42
C ARG A 109 -4.99 1.78 -7.43
N THR A 110 -6.16 1.15 -7.57
CA THR A 110 -7.21 1.63 -8.47
C THR A 110 -7.65 3.05 -8.13
N ALA A 111 -7.89 3.35 -6.85
CA ALA A 111 -8.28 4.70 -6.45
C ALA A 111 -7.20 5.73 -6.80
N LEU A 112 -5.93 5.43 -6.53
CA LEU A 112 -4.80 6.30 -6.85
C LEU A 112 -4.65 6.51 -8.37
N GLU A 113 -4.79 5.45 -9.17
CA GLU A 113 -4.70 5.49 -10.64
C GLU A 113 -5.84 6.30 -11.28
N GLU A 114 -7.03 6.27 -10.68
CA GLU A 114 -8.23 6.98 -11.16
C GLU A 114 -8.17 8.49 -10.93
N SER A 115 -7.40 8.94 -9.93
CA SER A 115 -7.33 10.35 -9.55
C SER A 115 -6.37 11.11 -10.46
N SER A 116 -6.86 12.20 -11.06
CA SER A 116 -5.98 13.15 -11.76
C SER A 116 -5.20 14.07 -10.80
N LEU A 117 -5.62 14.12 -9.53
CA LEU A 117 -4.93 14.88 -8.48
C LEU A 117 -3.94 13.96 -7.78
N THR A 118 -2.65 14.31 -7.86
CA THR A 118 -1.55 13.48 -7.41
C THR A 118 -0.75 14.12 -6.28
N ASP A 119 -1.16 15.27 -5.74
CA ASP A 119 -0.45 15.82 -4.58
C ASP A 119 -0.70 14.96 -3.32
N PRO A 120 0.23 14.98 -2.36
CA PRO A 120 0.22 14.04 -1.23
C PRO A 120 -1.02 14.16 -0.33
N ASP A 121 -1.54 15.38 -0.16
CA ASP A 121 -2.70 15.63 0.70
C ASP A 121 -3.97 15.06 0.07
N HIS A 122 -4.16 15.23 -1.24
CA HIS A 122 -5.26 14.62 -1.97
C HIS A 122 -5.16 13.09 -2.02
N GLN A 123 -3.96 12.54 -2.28
CA GLN A 123 -3.77 11.08 -2.24
C GLN A 123 -4.13 10.51 -0.87
N TRP A 124 -3.73 11.18 0.23
CA TRP A 124 -4.08 10.73 1.58
C TRP A 124 -5.58 10.84 1.88
N ALA A 125 -6.22 11.93 1.46
CA ALA A 125 -7.65 12.15 1.64
C ALA A 125 -8.47 11.07 0.89
N LEU A 126 -8.07 10.76 -0.35
CA LEU A 126 -8.68 9.73 -1.18
C LEU A 126 -8.64 8.33 -0.53
N LEU A 127 -7.56 8.02 0.18
CA LEU A 127 -7.43 6.72 0.85
C LEU A 127 -8.20 6.64 2.17
N GLN A 128 -8.60 7.75 2.80
CA GLN A 128 -9.31 7.71 4.10
C GLN A 128 -10.55 6.79 4.12
N PRO A 129 -11.50 6.90 3.18
CA PRO A 129 -12.69 6.04 3.20
C PRO A 129 -12.35 4.56 2.99
N ILE A 130 -11.33 4.26 2.16
CA ILE A 130 -10.86 2.90 1.90
C ILE A 130 -10.23 2.30 3.16
N LEU A 131 -9.37 3.07 3.84
CA LEU A 131 -8.71 2.63 5.08
C LEU A 131 -9.73 2.44 6.21
N ALA A 132 -10.74 3.30 6.32
CA ALA A 132 -11.82 3.14 7.28
C ALA A 132 -12.62 1.85 7.04
N GLU A 133 -12.96 1.53 5.78
CA GLU A 133 -13.63 0.26 5.45
C GLU A 133 -12.73 -0.95 5.77
N ALA A 134 -11.41 -0.85 5.53
CA ALA A 134 -10.46 -1.92 5.86
C ALA A 134 -10.34 -2.16 7.36
N GLU A 135 -10.31 -1.09 8.17
CA GLU A 135 -10.28 -1.15 9.63
C GLU A 135 -11.56 -1.80 10.18
N ASP A 136 -12.73 -1.41 9.66
CA ASP A 136 -14.01 -2.02 10.03
C ASP A 136 -14.05 -3.51 9.64
N HIS A 137 -13.57 -3.86 8.45
CA HIS A 137 -13.49 -5.24 7.98
C HIS A 137 -12.55 -6.09 8.84
N ALA A 138 -11.42 -5.55 9.27
CA ALA A 138 -10.50 -6.24 10.18
C ALA A 138 -11.12 -6.48 11.56
N ALA A 139 -11.88 -5.50 12.08
CA ALA A 139 -12.58 -5.63 13.35
C ALA A 139 -13.79 -6.58 13.28
N ARG A 140 -14.52 -6.55 12.17
CA ARG A 140 -15.75 -7.31 11.92
C ARG A 140 -15.75 -7.83 10.48
N PRO A 141 -15.16 -9.02 10.24
CA PRO A 141 -15.13 -9.60 8.92
C PRO A 141 -16.55 -9.82 8.38
N GLU A 142 -16.82 -9.29 7.18
CA GLU A 142 -18.10 -9.53 6.50
C GLU A 142 -18.13 -10.97 5.98
N VAL A 143 -19.06 -11.78 6.50
CA VAL A 143 -19.35 -13.10 5.96
C VAL A 143 -20.50 -12.95 4.96
N SER A 144 -20.19 -13.07 3.67
CA SER A 144 -21.21 -13.11 2.63
C SER A 144 -21.42 -14.56 2.16
N PRO A 145 -22.67 -15.03 2.05
CA PRO A 145 -22.97 -16.36 1.50
C PRO A 145 -22.71 -16.44 -0.01
N ASN A 146 -22.51 -15.30 -0.67
CA ASN A 146 -22.29 -15.23 -2.11
C ASN A 146 -20.79 -15.26 -2.44
N PRO A 147 -20.34 -16.15 -3.34
CA PRO A 147 -18.96 -16.19 -3.78
C PRO A 147 -18.50 -14.83 -4.33
N GLY A 148 -17.27 -14.42 -3.97
CA GLY A 148 -16.66 -13.18 -4.47
C GLY A 148 -17.23 -11.89 -3.86
N ARG A 149 -17.83 -11.97 -2.66
CA ARG A 149 -18.31 -10.79 -1.91
C ARG A 149 -17.47 -10.56 -0.64
N PRO A 150 -17.33 -9.31 -0.19
CA PRO A 150 -17.86 -8.08 -0.81
C PRO A 150 -17.12 -7.68 -2.09
N ARG A 151 -17.87 -7.15 -3.07
CA ARG A 151 -17.28 -6.54 -4.29
C ARG A 151 -17.05 -5.06 -4.03
N ARG A 152 -15.79 -4.63 -4.11
CA ARG A 152 -15.40 -3.22 -3.91
C ARG A 152 -15.08 -2.51 -5.23
N ILE A 153 -14.66 -3.28 -6.23
CA ILE A 153 -14.33 -2.84 -7.58
C ILE A 153 -15.05 -3.76 -8.56
N LEU A 154 -15.54 -3.18 -9.65
CA LEU A 154 -16.10 -3.88 -10.79
C LEU A 154 -15.47 -3.31 -12.06
N ARG A 155 -15.01 -4.19 -12.95
CA ARG A 155 -14.48 -3.84 -14.27
C ARG A 155 -15.30 -4.63 -15.31
N PRO A 156 -16.53 -4.19 -15.61
CA PRO A 156 -17.48 -5.00 -16.37
C PRO A 156 -17.10 -5.10 -17.86
N ARG A 157 -16.32 -4.15 -18.36
CA ARG A 157 -15.82 -4.08 -19.73
C ARG A 157 -14.54 -3.24 -19.78
N TYR A 158 -13.87 -3.24 -20.94
CA TYR A 158 -12.63 -2.50 -21.13
C TYR A 158 -12.85 -0.98 -20.94
N ALA A 159 -11.95 -0.32 -20.21
CA ALA A 159 -11.99 1.13 -19.94
C ALA A 159 -13.22 1.64 -19.16
N LEU A 160 -13.84 0.78 -18.35
CA LEU A 160 -14.81 1.17 -17.31
C LEU A 160 -14.42 0.52 -15.99
N THR A 161 -14.11 1.35 -14.99
CA THR A 161 -13.96 0.90 -13.60
C THR A 161 -15.07 1.52 -12.76
N ILE A 162 -15.68 0.69 -11.92
CA ILE A 162 -16.72 1.09 -10.98
C ILE A 162 -16.25 0.69 -9.59
N ARG A 163 -16.06 1.67 -8.73
CA ARG A 163 -15.62 1.47 -7.35
C ARG A 163 -16.70 1.96 -6.40
N ARG A 164 -16.99 1.21 -5.34
CA ARG A 164 -17.81 1.73 -4.25
C ARG A 164 -16.92 2.46 -3.25
N GLU A 165 -17.44 3.52 -2.67
CA GLU A 165 -16.77 4.25 -1.60
C GLU A 165 -17.77 4.55 -0.49
N ARG A 166 -17.31 4.40 0.75
CA ARG A 166 -18.10 4.74 1.92
C ARG A 166 -17.98 6.24 2.18
N THR A 167 -19.13 6.90 2.31
CA THR A 167 -19.20 8.31 2.66
C THR A 167 -19.70 8.45 4.10
N ARG A 168 -19.75 9.69 4.61
CA ARG A 168 -20.30 9.98 5.94
C ARG A 168 -21.75 9.53 6.09
N ASP A 169 -22.55 9.78 5.06
CA ASP A 169 -24.00 9.63 5.11
C ASP A 169 -24.51 8.47 4.23
N GLY A 170 -23.60 7.64 3.68
CA GLY A 170 -23.97 6.50 2.86
C GLY A 170 -22.84 5.94 2.01
N TRP A 171 -23.14 5.70 0.73
CA TRP A 171 -22.24 5.10 -0.25
C TRP A 171 -22.28 5.89 -1.56
N SER A 172 -21.13 6.00 -2.22
CA SER A 172 -21.02 6.46 -3.60
C SER A 172 -20.49 5.36 -4.50
N LEU A 173 -20.84 5.43 -5.78
CA LEU A 173 -20.20 4.68 -6.85
C LEU A 173 -19.39 5.65 -7.70
N HIS A 174 -18.10 5.37 -7.84
CA HIS A 174 -17.16 6.11 -8.67
C HIS A 174 -17.04 5.37 -9.99
N PHE A 175 -17.48 6.03 -11.06
CA PHE A 175 -17.36 5.53 -12.43
C PHE A 175 -16.23 6.27 -13.12
N THR A 176 -15.24 5.53 -13.60
CA THR A 176 -14.02 6.09 -14.20
C THR A 176 -13.65 5.35 -15.48
N GLY A 177 -12.80 5.99 -16.30
CA GLY A 177 -12.41 5.49 -17.60
C GLY A 177 -13.24 6.07 -18.75
N ARG A 178 -12.83 5.79 -19.99
CA ARG A 178 -13.37 6.42 -21.20
C ARG A 178 -14.85 6.15 -21.42
N GLU A 179 -15.37 5.04 -20.88
CA GLU A 179 -16.78 4.68 -21.03
C GLU A 179 -17.68 5.23 -19.93
N ALA A 180 -17.12 5.85 -18.89
CA ALA A 180 -17.87 6.54 -17.84
C ALA A 180 -18.45 7.88 -18.36
N THR A 181 -19.45 7.77 -19.23
CA THR A 181 -20.09 8.91 -19.91
C THR A 181 -21.43 9.26 -19.26
N GLY A 182 -21.91 10.49 -19.47
CA GLY A 182 -23.23 10.91 -18.98
C GLY A 182 -24.37 10.01 -19.46
N ALA A 183 -24.38 9.66 -20.76
CA ALA A 183 -25.40 8.75 -21.31
C ALA A 183 -25.37 7.34 -20.67
N MET A 184 -24.18 6.84 -20.31
CA MET A 184 -24.09 5.59 -19.55
C MET A 184 -24.68 5.77 -18.14
N MET A 185 -24.43 6.90 -17.49
CA MET A 185 -24.99 7.18 -16.17
C MET A 185 -26.53 7.25 -16.22
N ASP A 186 -27.13 7.83 -17.26
CA ASP A 186 -28.59 7.85 -17.43
C ASP A 186 -29.15 6.42 -17.48
N VAL A 187 -28.55 5.53 -18.28
CA VAL A 187 -28.97 4.11 -18.34
C VAL A 187 -28.81 3.40 -16.99
N VAL A 188 -27.75 3.71 -16.23
CA VAL A 188 -27.57 3.17 -14.87
C VAL A 188 -28.68 3.65 -13.94
N LEU A 189 -29.07 4.93 -14.03
CA LEU A 189 -30.14 5.50 -13.22
C LEU A 189 -31.50 4.90 -13.59
N ASP A 190 -31.81 4.73 -14.88
CA ASP A 190 -33.03 4.06 -15.34
C ASP A 190 -33.13 2.64 -14.80
N GLU A 191 -32.02 1.89 -14.79
CA GLU A 191 -31.99 0.53 -14.27
C GLU A 191 -32.15 0.49 -12.74
N ILE A 192 -31.55 1.45 -12.01
CA ILE A 192 -31.75 1.59 -10.57
C ILE A 192 -33.21 1.94 -10.27
N GLU A 193 -33.81 2.90 -10.99
CA GLU A 193 -35.23 3.23 -10.85
C GLU A 193 -36.09 2.00 -11.09
N ARG A 194 -35.83 1.23 -12.17
CA ARG A 194 -36.55 -0.03 -12.45
C ARG A 194 -36.41 -1.07 -11.33
N MET A 195 -35.25 -1.18 -10.69
CA MET A 195 -35.01 -2.14 -9.60
C MET A 195 -35.74 -1.76 -8.31
N TYR A 196 -35.97 -0.47 -8.06
CA TYR A 196 -36.53 0.04 -6.81
C TYR A 196 -37.90 0.69 -6.94
N ALA A 197 -38.45 0.79 -8.16
CA ALA A 197 -39.79 1.31 -8.39
C ALA A 197 -40.83 0.51 -7.57
N PRO A 198 -41.78 1.18 -6.91
CA PRO A 198 -42.88 0.49 -6.25
C PRO A 198 -43.67 -0.28 -7.31
N GLY A 199 -43.85 -1.58 -7.08
CA GLY A 199 -44.64 -2.48 -7.94
C GLY A 199 -46.14 -2.16 -7.92
#